data_AF-A0A2T7MGJ2-F1
#
_entry.id   AF-A0A2T7MGJ2-F1
#
_cell.length_a   1.000
_cell.length_b   1.000
_cell.length_c   1.000
_cell.angle_alpha   90.00
_cell.angle_beta   90.00
_cell.angle_gamma   90.00
#
_symmetry.space_group_name_H-M   'P 1'
#
loop_
_entity.id
_entity.type
_entity.pdbx_description
1 polymer ?
#
loop_
_entity_poly.entity_id
_entity_poly.type
_entity_poly.pdbx_seq_one_letter_code
_entity_poly.pdbx_strand_id
1 'polypeptide(L)'
;MHTYYVFAGEAPVLVHNSTCIQLRNDLAAAEAANPLIESLQRTGGLPSNYVTKAQAAAAGWKPGKALGNSVPGGQIGGDVFANTNGVVPRAPGRTWQEADLGINPMMSRAKQPGQRLLYSNDGLAYVTSDHYKTAYQLPNWR
;
A
#
# COMPACT_ATOMS: atom_id res chain seq x y z
N MET A 1 -26.35 2.43 -14.29
CA MET A 1 -25.87 2.85 -12.96
C MET A 1 -26.97 2.51 -11.97
N HIS A 2 -26.70 1.73 -10.93
CA HIS A 2 -27.68 1.41 -9.88
C HIS A 2 -27.23 2.06 -8.58
N THR A 3 -27.95 3.10 -8.18
CA THR A 3 -27.79 3.80 -6.91
C THR A 3 -28.71 3.12 -5.91
N TYR A 4 -28.19 2.77 -4.73
CA TYR A 4 -28.99 2.19 -3.66
C TYR A 4 -29.10 3.19 -2.51
N TYR A 5 -30.29 3.29 -1.92
CA TYR A 5 -30.53 4.05 -0.70
C TYR A 5 -30.18 3.17 0.50
N VAL A 6 -29.34 3.67 1.42
CA VAL A 6 -29.16 3.07 2.75
C VAL A 6 -29.75 4.07 3.75
N PHE A 7 -30.82 3.67 4.45
CA PHE A 7 -31.44 4.50 5.47
C PHE A 7 -30.63 4.40 6.77
N ALA A 8 -29.92 5.46 7.12
CA ALA A 8 -29.31 5.67 8.43
C ALA A 8 -29.76 7.06 8.95
N GLY A 9 -30.95 7.12 9.57
CA GLY A 9 -31.51 8.36 10.13
C GLY A 9 -32.23 9.29 9.14
N GLU A 10 -32.62 10.49 9.61
CA GLU A 10 -33.52 11.45 8.95
C GLU A 10 -32.95 12.12 7.68
N ALA A 11 -31.74 11.78 7.24
CA ALA A 11 -31.19 12.24 5.97
C ALA A 11 -30.64 11.05 5.16
N PRO A 12 -31.17 10.76 3.95
CA PRO A 12 -30.63 9.71 3.10
C PRO A 12 -29.23 10.11 2.63
N VAL A 13 -28.22 9.35 3.04
CA VAL A 13 -26.84 9.50 2.54
C VAL A 13 -26.75 8.80 1.18
N LEU A 14 -26.42 9.57 0.13
CA LEU A 14 -26.21 9.03 -1.21
C LEU A 14 -24.85 8.33 -1.28
N VAL A 15 -24.84 7.00 -1.12
CA VAL A 15 -23.61 6.21 -1.27
C VAL A 15 -23.62 5.52 -2.63
N HIS A 16 -22.65 5.88 -3.49
CA HIS A 16 -22.46 5.20 -4.77
C HIS A 16 -21.74 3.86 -4.57
N ASN A 17 -22.11 2.83 -5.35
CA ASN A 17 -21.48 1.51 -5.26
C ASN A 17 -19.95 1.56 -5.44
N SER A 18 -19.45 2.47 -6.27
CA SER A 18 -18.02 2.73 -6.43
C SER A 18 -17.35 3.19 -5.14
N THR A 19 -18.01 4.05 -4.36
CA THR A 19 -17.53 4.52 -3.06
C THR A 19 -17.47 3.37 -2.05
N CYS A 20 -18.50 2.50 -2.02
CA CYS A 20 -18.49 1.29 -1.19
C CYS A 20 -17.34 0.34 -1.53
N ILE A 21 -17.07 0.13 -2.83
CA ILE A 21 -15.97 -0.73 -3.28
C ILE A 21 -14.62 -0.14 -2.88
N GLN A 22 -14.45 1.18 -3.08
CA GLN A 22 -13.22 1.87 -2.71
C GLN A 22 -12.95 1.78 -1.20
N LEU A 23 -13.95 2.07 -0.37
CA LEU A 23 -13.85 1.96 1.08
C LEU A 23 -13.48 0.54 1.54
N ARG A 24 -14.05 -0.49 0.91
CA ARG A 24 -13.68 -1.89 1.21
C ARG A 24 -12.22 -2.18 0.83
N ASN A 25 -11.77 -1.67 -0.32
CA ASN A 25 -10.39 -1.87 -0.76
C ASN A 25 -9.39 -1.12 0.12
N ASP A 26 -9.73 0.10 0.57
CA ASP A 26 -8.91 0.89 1.50
C ASP A 26 -8.85 0.23 2.88
N LEU A 27 -9.97 -0.32 3.38
CA LEU A 27 -10.00 -1.11 4.60
C LEU A 27 -9.09 -2.35 4.50
N ALA A 28 -9.22 -3.12 3.42
CA ALA A 28 -8.38 -4.30 3.20
C ALA A 28 -6.88 -3.94 3.10
N ALA A 29 -6.55 -2.81 2.44
CA ALA A 29 -5.18 -2.32 2.38
C ALA A 29 -4.67 -1.88 3.76
N ALA A 30 -5.50 -1.21 4.56
CA ALA A 30 -5.17 -0.81 5.93
C ALA A 30 -4.90 -2.04 6.82
N GLU A 31 -5.78 -3.06 6.77
CA GLU A 31 -5.60 -4.31 7.50
C GLU A 31 -4.31 -5.04 7.10
N ALA A 32 -4.02 -5.12 5.79
CA ALA A 32 -2.79 -5.71 5.29
C ALA A 32 -1.52 -4.93 5.68
N ALA A 33 -1.65 -3.64 5.98
CA ALA A 33 -0.53 -2.79 6.40
C ALA A 33 -0.17 -2.95 7.88
N ASN A 34 -1.08 -3.46 8.73
CA ASN A 34 -0.86 -3.62 10.18
C ASN A 34 0.52 -4.21 10.55
N PRO A 35 0.94 -5.38 10.03
CA PRO A 35 2.24 -5.95 10.39
C PRO A 35 3.45 -5.08 9.98
N LEU A 36 3.32 -4.25 8.93
CA LEU A 36 4.37 -3.35 8.50
C LEU A 36 4.44 -2.13 9.40
N ILE A 37 3.29 -1.57 9.79
CA ILE A 37 3.20 -0.46 10.73
C ILE A 37 3.78 -0.87 12.08
N GLU A 38 3.44 -2.05 12.60
CA GLU A 38 4.01 -2.59 13.84
C GLU A 38 5.53 -2.74 13.75
N SER A 39 6.05 -3.24 12.63
CA SER A 39 7.50 -3.34 12.42
C SER A 39 8.16 -1.96 12.39
N LEU A 40 7.60 -1.00 11.64
CA LEU A 40 8.11 0.37 11.55
C LEU A 40 8.15 1.05 12.92
N GLN A 41 7.08 0.90 13.72
CA GLN A 41 7.02 1.44 15.09
C GLN A 41 8.08 0.82 16.00
N ARG A 42 8.32 -0.50 15.87
CA ARG A 42 9.23 -1.24 16.76
C ARG A 42 10.70 -1.10 16.37
N THR A 43 11.02 -1.06 15.08
CA THR A 43 12.40 -1.17 14.57
C THR A 43 12.83 -0.02 13.67
N GLY A 44 11.89 0.82 13.22
CA GLY A 44 12.14 1.83 12.19
C GLY A 44 12.27 1.25 10.78
N GLY A 45 11.96 -0.03 10.57
CA GLY A 45 12.10 -0.70 9.27
C GLY A 45 10.97 -1.68 8.96
N LEU A 46 10.85 -2.01 7.66
CA LEU A 46 9.93 -3.05 7.20
C LEU A 46 10.30 -4.43 7.78
N PRO A 47 9.35 -5.39 7.81
CA PRO A 47 9.64 -6.77 8.16
C PRO A 47 10.75 -7.36 7.26
N SER A 48 11.55 -8.29 7.80
CA SER A 48 12.77 -8.80 7.14
C SER A 48 12.55 -9.52 5.80
N ASN A 49 11.32 -9.93 5.50
CA ASN A 49 10.95 -10.53 4.22
C ASN A 49 10.71 -9.49 3.10
N TYR A 50 10.72 -8.19 3.41
CA TYR A 50 10.68 -7.15 2.40
C TYR A 50 12.07 -6.89 1.82
N VAL A 51 12.14 -6.83 0.50
CA VAL A 51 13.35 -6.53 -0.27
C VAL A 51 13.05 -5.44 -1.28
N THR A 52 14.02 -4.56 -1.52
CA THR A 52 13.95 -3.56 -2.59
C THR A 52 13.96 -4.22 -3.97
N LYS A 53 13.49 -3.51 -4.99
CA LYS A 53 13.61 -3.97 -6.39
C LYS A 53 15.07 -4.27 -6.77
N ALA A 54 16.01 -3.49 -6.25
CA ALA A 54 17.44 -3.71 -6.47
C ALA A 54 17.94 -5.02 -5.85
N GLN A 55 17.58 -5.30 -4.59
CA GLN A 55 17.91 -6.56 -3.92
C GLN A 55 17.27 -7.76 -4.62
N ALA A 56 16.01 -7.65 -5.03
CA ALA A 56 15.33 -8.69 -5.79
C ALA A 56 16.04 -8.96 -7.14
N ALA A 57 16.42 -7.90 -7.87
CA ALA A 57 17.15 -8.03 -9.13
C ALA A 57 18.52 -8.70 -8.95
N ALA A 58 19.25 -8.36 -7.89
CA ALA A 58 20.49 -9.03 -7.51
C ALA A 58 20.29 -10.52 -7.19
N ALA A 59 19.13 -10.90 -6.63
CA ALA A 59 18.73 -12.29 -6.42
C ALA A 59 18.21 -12.99 -7.69
N GLY A 60 18.26 -12.34 -8.86
CA GLY A 60 17.86 -12.90 -10.15
C GLY A 60 16.40 -12.67 -10.54
N TRP A 61 15.64 -11.89 -9.76
CA TRP A 61 14.28 -11.49 -10.14
C TRP A 61 14.30 -10.61 -11.39
N LYS A 62 13.29 -10.79 -12.25
CA LYS A 62 13.10 -9.99 -13.47
C LYS A 62 11.69 -9.38 -13.47
N PRO A 63 11.53 -8.14 -13.98
CA PRO A 63 10.21 -7.54 -14.14
C PRO A 63 9.23 -8.48 -14.86
N GLY A 64 7.98 -8.53 -14.37
CA GLY A 64 6.94 -9.41 -14.91
C GLY A 64 7.00 -10.88 -14.45
N LYS A 65 8.04 -11.29 -13.71
CA LYS A 65 8.09 -12.60 -13.06
C LYS A 65 7.59 -12.54 -11.62
N ALA A 66 7.09 -13.67 -11.12
CA ALA A 66 6.77 -13.84 -9.71
C ALA A 66 8.04 -13.67 -8.86
N LEU A 67 7.95 -12.92 -7.77
CA LEU A 67 9.10 -12.66 -6.89
C LEU A 67 9.58 -13.94 -6.22
N GLY A 68 8.65 -14.81 -5.82
CA GLY A 68 8.91 -16.07 -5.12
C GLY A 68 9.82 -17.04 -5.88
N ASN A 69 9.96 -16.88 -7.20
CA ASN A 69 10.90 -17.67 -8.01
C ASN A 69 12.37 -17.37 -7.70
N SER A 70 12.67 -16.20 -7.15
CA SER A 70 14.03 -15.71 -6.88
C SER A 70 14.23 -15.38 -5.40
N VAL A 71 13.18 -14.90 -4.72
CA VAL A 71 13.18 -14.58 -3.30
C VAL A 71 12.01 -15.30 -2.63
N PRO A 72 12.19 -16.57 -2.21
CA PRO A 72 11.13 -17.35 -1.56
C PRO A 72 10.59 -16.65 -0.30
N GLY A 73 9.27 -16.50 -0.22
CA GLY A 73 8.60 -15.80 0.88
C GLY A 73 8.82 -14.27 0.94
N GLY A 74 9.55 -13.71 -0.03
CA GLY A 74 9.84 -12.29 -0.09
C GLY A 74 8.69 -11.43 -0.61
N GLN A 75 8.74 -10.14 -0.31
CA GLN A 75 7.86 -9.10 -0.87
C GLN A 75 8.67 -7.88 -1.32
N ILE A 76 8.16 -7.10 -2.27
CA ILE A 76 8.81 -5.85 -2.69
C ILE A 76 8.48 -4.73 -1.71
N GLY A 77 9.48 -3.99 -1.25
CA GLY A 77 9.28 -2.75 -0.51
C GLY A 77 10.58 -2.11 -0.05
N GLY A 78 10.48 -0.86 0.39
CA GLY A 78 11.62 -0.04 0.81
C GLY A 78 12.18 0.87 -0.29
N ASP A 79 11.69 0.75 -1.53
CA ASP A 79 12.05 1.66 -2.61
C ASP A 79 11.46 3.05 -2.37
N VAL A 80 12.15 4.09 -2.85
CA VAL A 80 11.69 5.48 -2.76
C VAL A 80 10.43 5.67 -3.59
N PHE A 81 9.38 6.21 -2.98
CA PHE A 81 8.19 6.68 -3.67
C PHE A 81 8.35 8.15 -4.05
N ALA A 82 8.45 8.42 -5.35
CA ALA A 82 8.71 9.77 -5.87
C ALA A 82 7.57 10.77 -5.61
N ASN A 83 6.35 10.28 -5.32
CA ASN A 83 5.16 11.11 -5.05
C ASN A 83 4.93 12.19 -6.12
N THR A 84 5.11 11.86 -7.41
CA THR A 84 5.07 12.83 -8.52
C THR A 84 3.69 13.47 -8.69
N ASN A 85 2.63 12.71 -8.43
CA ASN A 85 1.24 13.18 -8.44
C ASN A 85 0.81 13.91 -7.16
N GLY A 86 1.63 13.92 -6.11
CA GLY A 86 1.33 14.61 -4.86
C GLY A 86 0.20 13.96 -4.04
N VAL A 87 -0.04 12.66 -4.20
CA VAL A 87 -1.10 11.94 -3.49
C VAL A 87 -0.89 11.88 -1.97
N VAL A 88 0.35 12.06 -1.51
CA VAL A 88 0.69 12.22 -0.08
C VAL A 88 1.36 13.58 0.19
N PRO A 89 1.28 14.12 1.41
CA PRO A 89 1.80 15.44 1.72
C PRO A 89 3.32 15.57 1.51
N ARG A 90 3.74 16.67 0.86
CA ARG A 90 5.16 17.04 0.70
C ARG A 90 5.58 18.02 1.80
N ALA A 91 6.80 17.89 2.29
CA ALA A 91 7.43 18.82 3.23
C ALA A 91 8.95 18.85 3.01
N PRO A 92 9.65 19.96 3.33
CA PRO A 92 11.11 19.99 3.28
C PRO A 92 11.74 18.87 4.12
N GLY A 93 12.69 18.14 3.55
CA GLY A 93 13.34 17.00 4.23
C GLY A 93 12.49 15.72 4.32
N ARG A 94 11.22 15.74 3.89
CA ARG A 94 10.38 14.55 3.84
C ARG A 94 10.69 13.72 2.59
N THR A 95 10.92 12.44 2.81
CA THR A 95 11.02 11.41 1.78
C THR A 95 9.95 10.36 2.03
N TRP A 96 9.50 9.72 0.95
CA TRP A 96 8.53 8.65 1.00
C TRP A 96 9.13 7.36 0.48
N GLN A 97 8.73 6.24 1.07
CA GLN A 97 9.03 4.89 0.63
C GLN A 97 7.73 4.12 0.41
N GLU A 98 7.77 3.10 -0.45
CA GLU A 98 6.64 2.23 -0.73
C GLU A 98 6.90 0.76 -0.32
N ALA A 99 5.83 0.04 0.02
CA ALA A 99 5.86 -1.40 0.22
C ALA A 99 4.59 -2.07 -0.33
N ASP A 100 4.75 -3.25 -0.93
CA ASP A 100 3.65 -4.06 -1.43
C ASP A 100 2.79 -4.61 -0.28
N LEU A 101 1.47 -4.59 -0.46
CA LEU A 101 0.49 -5.12 0.51
C LEU A 101 -0.34 -6.23 -0.12
N GLY A 102 -0.62 -7.28 0.65
CA GLY A 102 -1.59 -8.32 0.28
C GLY A 102 -1.25 -9.08 -1.01
N ILE A 103 0.03 -9.16 -1.39
CA ILE A 103 0.46 -9.83 -2.62
C ILE A 103 0.80 -11.32 -2.40
N ASN A 104 0.42 -12.15 -3.35
CA ASN A 104 0.90 -13.51 -3.51
C ASN A 104 2.29 -13.49 -4.19
N PRO A 105 3.36 -13.96 -3.53
CA PRO A 105 4.72 -13.93 -4.08
C PRO A 105 4.90 -14.85 -5.30
N MET A 106 4.03 -15.83 -5.49
CA MET A 106 4.05 -16.78 -6.63
C MET A 106 3.31 -16.25 -7.86
N MET A 107 2.75 -15.04 -7.80
CA MET A 107 2.06 -14.41 -8.90
C MET A 107 2.81 -13.16 -9.37
N SER A 108 2.82 -12.91 -10.69
CA SER A 108 3.44 -11.69 -11.21
C SER A 108 2.69 -10.44 -10.75
N ARG A 109 3.42 -9.34 -10.53
CA ARG A 109 2.84 -8.14 -9.95
C ARG A 109 1.66 -7.57 -10.75
N ALA A 110 1.73 -7.63 -12.08
CA ALA A 110 0.70 -7.11 -12.98
C ALA A 110 -0.66 -7.81 -12.84
N LYS A 111 -0.72 -9.00 -12.22
CA LYS A 111 -1.96 -9.76 -12.02
C LYS A 111 -2.60 -9.53 -10.64
N GLN A 112 -2.03 -8.63 -9.83
CA GLN A 112 -2.41 -8.47 -8.43
C GLN A 112 -2.93 -7.05 -8.14
N PRO A 113 -3.77 -6.87 -7.11
CA PRO A 113 -4.26 -5.55 -6.70
C PRO A 113 -3.12 -4.55 -6.49
N GLY A 114 -3.33 -3.29 -6.89
CA GLY A 114 -2.38 -2.18 -6.84
C GLY A 114 -1.96 -1.70 -5.44
N GLN A 115 -2.21 -2.48 -4.39
CA GLN A 115 -2.20 -1.99 -3.01
C GLN A 115 -0.80 -1.76 -2.46
N ARG A 116 -0.61 -0.64 -1.75
CA ARG A 116 0.69 -0.22 -1.18
C ARG A 116 0.54 0.47 0.16
N LEU A 117 1.53 0.26 1.01
CA LEU A 117 1.85 1.18 2.10
C LEU A 117 2.80 2.25 1.54
N LEU A 118 2.52 3.51 1.87
CA LEU A 118 3.38 4.66 1.66
C LEU A 118 3.76 5.18 3.04
N TYR A 119 5.05 5.17 3.38
CA TYR A 119 5.52 5.63 4.68
C TYR A 119 6.64 6.65 4.50
N SER A 120 6.62 7.67 5.35
CA SER A 120 7.58 8.78 5.29
C SER A 120 8.65 8.65 6.34
N ASN A 121 9.84 9.21 6.10
CA ASN A 121 10.94 9.21 7.07
C ASN A 121 10.63 9.95 8.38
N ASP A 122 9.61 10.80 8.40
CA ASP A 122 9.18 11.59 9.56
C ASP A 122 7.90 11.06 10.24
N GLY A 123 7.48 9.83 9.95
CA GLY A 123 6.49 9.12 10.77
C GLY A 123 5.08 9.01 10.20
N LEU A 124 4.78 9.64 9.07
CA LEU A 124 3.45 9.50 8.43
C LEU A 124 3.33 8.18 7.68
N ALA A 125 2.11 7.61 7.69
CA ALA A 125 1.76 6.41 6.94
C ALA A 125 0.42 6.59 6.19
N TYR A 126 0.37 6.08 4.97
CA TYR A 126 -0.81 6.06 4.10
C TYR A 126 -0.90 4.72 3.38
N VAL A 127 -2.11 4.32 3.00
CA VAL A 127 -2.31 3.23 2.04
C VAL A 127 -2.94 3.75 0.77
N THR A 128 -2.60 3.13 -0.35
CA THR A 128 -3.35 3.30 -1.60
C THR A 128 -3.85 1.94 -2.03
N SER A 129 -5.12 1.86 -2.43
CA SER A 129 -5.73 0.61 -2.93
C SER A 129 -6.02 0.63 -4.43
N ASP A 130 -5.81 1.79 -5.07
CA ASP A 130 -6.22 2.08 -6.44
C ASP A 130 -5.03 2.47 -7.34
N HIS A 131 -3.84 1.99 -6.98
CA HIS A 131 -2.59 2.21 -7.71
C HIS A 131 -2.20 3.70 -7.74
N TYR A 132 -2.06 4.28 -6.55
CA TYR A 132 -1.58 5.64 -6.26
C TYR A 132 -2.52 6.77 -6.71
N LYS A 133 -3.78 6.51 -7.05
CA LYS A 133 -4.72 7.57 -7.44
C LYS A 133 -5.26 8.31 -6.22
N THR A 134 -5.57 7.57 -5.16
CA THR A 134 -5.94 8.09 -3.86
C THR A 134 -5.08 7.47 -2.77
N ALA A 135 -5.00 8.15 -1.64
CA ALA A 135 -4.33 7.67 -0.44
C ALA A 135 -5.22 7.90 0.77
N TYR A 136 -5.32 6.88 1.62
CA TYR A 136 -5.99 6.92 2.90
C TYR A 136 -4.96 6.97 4.01
N GLN A 137 -5.11 7.93 4.93
CA GLN A 137 -4.16 8.11 6.02
C GLN A 137 -4.36 7.05 7.11
N LEU A 138 -3.25 6.45 7.54
CA LEU A 138 -3.21 5.59 8.73
C LEU A 138 -2.70 6.40 9.95
N PRO A 139 -2.83 5.85 11.17
CA PRO A 139 -2.07 6.37 12.30
C PRO A 139 -0.57 6.48 11.98
N ASN A 140 0.07 7.51 12.53
CA ASN A 140 1.51 7.71 12.36
C ASN A 140 2.29 6.52 12.94
N TRP A 141 3.36 6.14 12.26
CA TRP A 141 4.27 5.07 12.68
C TRP A 141 5.42 5.56 13.57
N ARG A 142 5.65 6.89 13.65
CA ARG A 142 6.62 7.54 14.53
C ARG A 142 6.03 8.78 15.19
#